data_AF-A0A0D6L3J0-F1
#
_entry.id   AF-A0A0D6L3J0-F1
#
_cell.length_a   1.000
_cell.length_b   1.000
_cell.length_c   1.000
_cell.angle_alpha   90.00
_cell.angle_beta   90.00
_cell.angle_gamma   90.00
#
_symmetry.space_group_name_H-M   'P 1'
#
loop_
_entity.id
_entity.type
_entity.pdbx_description
1 polymer ?
#
loop_
_entity_poly.entity_id
_entity_poly.type
_entity_poly.pdbx_seq_one_letter_code
_entity_poly.pdbx_strand_id
1 'polypeptide(L)'
;MKEKNMLPAMCFNDDRNVCESLALRLCEELEARETEFMNSNEFKTKYAIKDEDKYSKIAKRKRDMADKKKGEKNEEEDEPQEVDDADPFAAQRARLKQVLAKFRLRGRGGGDQDIYDKMIERMKKGSKGRESTRTLLRLFERGIGYHHGALNNAEKGAVEVLYRAGHLAIIFTTSTLALGVNMPCKTVLFGVDTPFLTPLLFRQMSGRAGRRGFDHSGTVCFMSVPT
;
A
#
# COMPACT_ATOMS: atom_id res chain seq x y z
N MET A 1 -3.10 -16.52 -0.85
CA MET A 1 -4.19 -15.74 -0.18
C MET A 1 -4.94 -14.80 -1.11
N LYS A 2 -4.24 -13.93 -1.87
CA LYS A 2 -4.87 -12.98 -2.82
C LYS A 2 -5.76 -13.68 -3.85
N GLU A 3 -5.25 -14.72 -4.52
CA GLU A 3 -6.00 -15.53 -5.50
C GLU A 3 -7.22 -16.24 -4.91
N LYS A 4 -7.11 -16.70 -3.65
CA LYS A 4 -8.20 -17.35 -2.91
C LYS A 4 -9.17 -16.36 -2.26
N ASN A 5 -9.07 -15.05 -2.56
CA ASN A 5 -9.90 -13.98 -1.99
C ASN A 5 -9.94 -14.02 -0.45
N MET A 6 -8.79 -14.22 0.20
CA MET A 6 -8.64 -14.36 1.66
C MET A 6 -8.26 -13.04 2.35
N LEU A 7 -8.11 -11.94 1.61
CA LEU A 7 -7.77 -10.62 2.16
C LEU A 7 -9.05 -9.81 2.47
N PRO A 8 -9.02 -8.88 3.44
CA PRO A 8 -7.87 -8.48 4.26
C PRO A 8 -7.54 -9.50 5.35
N ALA A 9 -6.29 -9.54 5.80
CA ALA A 9 -5.82 -10.50 6.78
C ALA A 9 -5.05 -9.87 7.95
N MET A 10 -5.02 -10.55 9.09
CA MET A 10 -4.19 -10.21 10.25
C MET A 10 -3.34 -11.42 10.62
N CYS A 11 -2.03 -11.23 10.72
CA CYS A 11 -1.10 -12.25 11.16
C CYS A 11 -0.63 -11.95 12.58
N PHE A 12 -1.02 -12.79 13.54
CA PHE A 12 -0.63 -12.64 14.93
C PHE A 12 0.67 -13.36 15.24
N ASN A 13 1.63 -12.64 15.83
CA ASN A 13 2.84 -13.19 16.42
C ASN A 13 3.28 -12.28 17.57
N ASP A 14 3.54 -12.84 18.76
CA ASP A 14 3.90 -12.04 19.94
C ASP A 14 5.34 -11.53 19.94
N ASP A 15 6.19 -12.02 19.04
CA ASP A 15 7.50 -11.44 18.79
C ASP A 15 7.40 -10.27 17.79
N ARG A 16 7.78 -9.07 18.27
CA ARG A 16 7.78 -7.83 17.49
C ARG A 16 8.75 -7.91 16.31
N ASN A 17 9.93 -8.49 16.52
CA ASN A 17 10.94 -8.64 15.47
C ASN A 17 10.44 -9.60 14.39
N VAL A 18 9.69 -10.63 14.77
CA VAL A 18 9.07 -11.54 13.80
C VAL A 18 7.98 -10.82 13.01
N CYS A 19 7.15 -9.99 13.65
CA CYS A 19 6.16 -9.16 12.95
C CYS A 19 6.81 -8.24 11.90
N GLU A 20 7.87 -7.52 12.29
CA GLU A 20 8.61 -6.64 11.39
C GLU A 20 9.29 -7.43 10.26
N SER A 21 9.95 -8.55 10.59
CA SER A 21 10.64 -9.39 9.61
C SER A 21 9.69 -10.02 8.59
N LEU A 22 8.52 -10.52 9.02
CA LEU A 22 7.53 -11.07 8.11
C LEU A 22 6.96 -10.00 7.18
N ALA A 23 6.71 -8.80 7.69
CA ALA A 23 6.23 -7.67 6.89
C ALA A 23 7.26 -7.27 5.81
N LEU A 24 8.53 -7.16 6.22
CA LEU A 24 9.65 -6.82 5.34
C LEU A 24 9.88 -7.89 4.28
N ARG A 25 9.96 -9.18 4.65
CA ARG A 25 10.13 -10.28 3.69
C ARG A 25 9.02 -10.31 2.65
N LEU A 26 7.77 -10.07 3.06
CA LEU A 26 6.65 -10.01 2.12
C LEU A 26 6.78 -8.81 1.16
N CYS A 27 7.27 -7.67 1.65
CA CYS A 27 7.53 -6.49 0.82
C CYS A 27 8.64 -6.75 -0.20
N GLU A 28 9.76 -7.32 0.25
CA GLU A 28 10.91 -7.67 -0.59
C GLU A 28 10.53 -8.67 -1.68
N GLU A 29 9.73 -9.69 -1.35
CA GLU A 29 9.21 -10.65 -2.32
C GLU A 29 8.35 -9.97 -3.40
N LEU A 30 7.50 -9.01 -3.03
CA LEU A 30 6.70 -8.26 -4.00
C LEU A 30 7.55 -7.36 -4.89
N GLU A 31 8.57 -6.72 -4.33
CA GLU A 31 9.53 -5.88 -5.06
C GLU A 31 10.40 -6.70 -6.01
N ALA A 32 10.84 -7.88 -5.59
CA ALA A 32 11.61 -8.81 -6.42
C ALA A 32 10.79 -9.23 -7.64
N ARG A 33 9.54 -9.67 -7.43
CA ARG A 33 8.62 -10.04 -8.52
C ARG A 33 8.31 -8.88 -9.46
N GLU A 34 8.19 -7.66 -8.93
CA GLU A 34 8.01 -6.47 -9.76
C GLU A 34 9.24 -6.21 -10.63
N THR A 35 10.43 -6.31 -10.04
CA THR A 35 11.70 -6.11 -10.73
C THR A 35 11.92 -7.16 -11.83
N GLU A 36 11.66 -8.43 -11.54
CA GLU A 36 11.70 -9.51 -12.53
C GLU A 36 10.74 -9.24 -13.69
N PHE A 37 9.53 -8.78 -13.39
CA PHE A 37 8.57 -8.42 -14.42
C PHE A 37 9.03 -7.22 -15.25
N MET A 38 9.57 -6.16 -14.64
CA MET A 38 10.12 -5.01 -15.37
C MET A 38 11.29 -5.41 -16.27
N ASN A 39 12.08 -6.42 -15.87
CA ASN A 39 13.20 -6.91 -16.65
C ASN A 39 12.79 -7.85 -17.80
N SER A 40 11.55 -8.36 -17.78
CA SER A 40 11.03 -9.28 -18.80
C SER A 40 10.95 -8.64 -20.19
N ASN A 41 11.09 -9.48 -21.22
CA ASN A 41 10.90 -9.05 -22.61
C ASN A 41 9.48 -8.56 -22.89
N GLU A 42 8.48 -9.14 -22.22
CA GLU A 42 7.10 -8.66 -22.31
C GLU A 42 7.00 -7.20 -21.85
N PHE A 43 7.61 -6.86 -20.71
CA PHE A 43 7.56 -5.50 -20.20
C PHE A 43 8.24 -4.51 -21.13
N LYS A 44 9.47 -4.84 -21.57
CA LYS A 44 10.28 -4.00 -22.46
C LYS A 44 9.64 -3.79 -23.84
N THR A 45 8.85 -4.74 -24.32
CA THR A 45 8.18 -4.64 -25.62
C THR A 45 6.84 -3.91 -25.54
N LYS A 46 6.03 -4.17 -24.49
CA LYS A 46 4.66 -3.66 -24.41
C LYS A 46 4.48 -2.38 -23.58
N TYR A 47 5.40 -2.09 -22.65
CA TYR A 47 5.18 -1.06 -21.63
C TYR A 47 6.32 -0.05 -21.47
N ALA A 48 7.57 -0.39 -21.85
CA ALA A 48 8.68 0.54 -21.77
C ALA A 48 8.44 1.78 -22.64
N ILE A 49 8.57 2.97 -22.04
CA ILE A 49 8.47 4.25 -22.72
C ILE A 49 9.82 4.48 -23.42
N LYS A 50 9.90 4.22 -24.72
CA LYS A 50 11.16 4.24 -25.49
C LYS A 50 11.66 5.65 -25.86
N ASP A 51 10.90 6.71 -25.60
CA ASP A 51 11.18 8.05 -26.16
C ASP A 51 10.89 9.20 -25.18
N GLU A 52 11.19 9.03 -23.87
CA GLU A 52 11.01 10.11 -22.88
C GLU A 52 11.84 11.36 -23.23
N ASP A 53 13.10 11.17 -23.65
CA ASP A 53 14.03 12.26 -24.01
C ASP A 53 13.72 12.93 -25.36
N LYS A 54 13.11 12.21 -26.29
CA LYS A 54 12.77 12.74 -27.61
C LYS A 54 11.54 13.62 -27.52
N TYR A 55 10.57 13.26 -26.68
CA TYR A 55 9.35 14.03 -26.49
C TYR A 55 9.47 15.15 -25.45
N SER A 56 10.35 15.04 -24.44
CA SER A 56 10.67 16.19 -23.57
C SER A 56 11.21 17.37 -24.39
N LYS A 57 12.03 17.09 -25.42
CA LYS A 57 12.52 18.07 -26.39
C LYS A 57 11.40 18.63 -27.29
N ILE A 58 10.44 17.80 -27.71
CA ILE A 58 9.29 18.23 -28.52
C ILE A 58 8.31 19.07 -27.69
N ALA A 59 8.03 18.68 -26.44
CA ALA A 59 7.18 19.40 -25.51
C ALA A 59 7.81 20.75 -25.09
N LYS A 60 9.13 20.78 -24.88
CA LYS A 60 9.89 22.03 -24.68
C LYS A 60 9.79 22.94 -25.91
N ARG A 61 10.01 22.41 -27.12
CA ARG A 61 9.83 23.18 -28.37
C ARG A 61 8.40 23.70 -28.58
N LYS A 62 7.38 22.93 -28.20
CA LYS A 62 5.98 23.37 -28.26
C LYS A 62 5.69 24.51 -27.28
N ARG A 63 6.22 24.44 -26.05
CA ARG A 63 6.15 25.53 -25.06
C ARG A 63 6.87 26.77 -25.56
N ASP A 64 8.12 26.62 -26.02
CA ASP A 64 8.92 27.73 -26.57
C ASP A 64 8.22 28.40 -27.78
N MET A 65 7.50 27.63 -28.62
CA MET A 65 6.72 28.19 -29.75
C MET A 65 5.41 28.85 -29.32
N ALA A 66 4.77 28.39 -28.24
CA ALA A 66 3.56 29.02 -27.69
C ALA A 66 3.90 30.37 -27.04
N ASP A 67 5.02 30.45 -26.31
CA ASP A 67 5.54 31.68 -25.71
C ASP A 67 5.93 32.70 -26.78
N LYS A 68 6.52 32.25 -27.90
CA LYS A 68 6.85 33.12 -29.03
C LYS A 68 5.63 33.68 -29.76
N LYS A 69 4.52 32.93 -29.83
CA LYS A 69 3.23 33.40 -30.37
C LYS A 69 2.50 34.38 -29.45
N LYS A 70 2.71 34.30 -28.13
CA LYS A 70 2.20 35.29 -27.17
C LYS A 70 2.93 36.64 -27.28
N GLY A 71 4.19 36.65 -27.72
CA GLY A 71 4.98 37.87 -27.90
C GLY A 71 4.59 38.75 -29.10
N GLU A 72 3.72 38.29 -30.01
CA GLU A 72 3.31 39.04 -31.22
C GLU A 72 1.88 39.62 -31.14
N LYS A 73 1.14 39.41 -30.04
CA LYS A 73 -0.17 40.05 -29.82
C LYS A 73 -0.13 40.87 -28.54
N ASN A 74 -0.26 42.19 -28.68
CA ASN A 74 -0.35 43.12 -27.56
C ASN A 74 -1.60 42.87 -26.70
N GLU A 75 -1.34 42.93 -25.39
CA GLU A 75 -2.17 43.22 -24.23
C GLU A 75 -3.66 43.54 -24.47
N GLU A 76 -4.53 42.55 -24.24
CA GLU A 76 -5.84 42.76 -23.60
C GLU A 76 -6.10 41.56 -22.68
N GLU A 77 -6.67 41.86 -21.51
CA GLU A 77 -6.87 40.97 -20.36
C GLU A 77 -7.71 39.74 -20.73
N ASP A 78 -7.07 38.59 -20.81
CA ASP A 78 -7.74 37.29 -20.78
C ASP A 78 -7.08 36.47 -19.67
N GLU A 79 -7.88 36.03 -18.70
CA GLU A 79 -7.47 35.14 -17.63
C GLU A 79 -6.63 33.99 -18.21
N PRO A 80 -5.54 33.54 -17.56
CA PRO A 80 -4.80 32.39 -18.04
C PRO A 80 -5.73 31.17 -18.00
N GLN A 81 -6.37 30.88 -19.15
CA GLN A 81 -6.95 29.58 -19.41
C GLN A 81 -5.83 28.57 -19.17
N GLU A 82 -6.01 27.74 -18.14
CA GLU A 82 -5.20 26.55 -17.93
C GLU A 82 -5.24 25.77 -19.24
N VAL A 83 -4.18 25.88 -20.02
CA VAL A 83 -3.92 24.96 -21.11
C VAL A 83 -3.91 23.60 -20.46
N ASP A 84 -4.97 22.83 -20.70
CA ASP A 84 -5.10 21.44 -20.29
C ASP A 84 -3.90 20.72 -20.90
N ASP A 85 -2.83 20.65 -20.12
CA ASP A 85 -1.53 20.10 -20.46
C ASP A 85 -1.73 18.58 -20.41
N ALA A 86 -2.60 18.10 -21.30
CA ALA A 86 -3.07 16.74 -21.38
C ALA A 86 -1.84 15.87 -21.54
N ASP A 87 -1.44 15.26 -20.43
CA ASP A 87 -0.27 14.43 -20.33
C ASP A 87 -0.29 13.44 -21.50
N PRO A 88 0.61 13.57 -22.49
CA PRO A 88 0.56 12.77 -23.71
C PRO A 88 0.73 11.27 -23.44
N PHE A 89 1.24 10.93 -22.25
CA PHE A 89 1.43 9.58 -21.79
C PHE A 89 0.48 9.21 -20.66
N ALA A 90 -0.56 10.01 -20.37
CA ALA A 90 -1.51 9.74 -19.28
C ALA A 90 -2.10 8.34 -19.41
N ALA A 91 -2.52 7.97 -20.63
CA ALA A 91 -3.04 6.64 -20.92
C ALA A 91 -1.99 5.54 -20.72
N GLN A 92 -0.73 5.78 -21.14
CA GLN A 92 0.34 4.80 -20.99
C GLN A 92 0.81 4.66 -19.53
N ARG A 93 0.88 5.76 -18.78
CA ARG A 93 1.16 5.79 -17.35
C ARG A 93 0.03 5.16 -16.55
N ALA A 94 -1.23 5.42 -16.90
CA ALA A 94 -2.38 4.75 -16.30
C ALA A 94 -2.32 3.24 -16.54
N ARG A 95 -2.01 2.81 -17.77
CA ARG A 95 -1.81 1.40 -18.12
C ARG A 95 -0.65 0.78 -17.34
N LEU A 96 0.48 1.46 -17.24
CA LEU A 96 1.63 1.01 -16.45
C LEU A 96 1.25 0.87 -14.97
N LYS A 97 0.61 1.89 -14.40
CA LYS A 97 0.13 1.89 -13.02
C LYS A 97 -0.83 0.72 -12.76
N GLN A 98 -1.72 0.43 -13.70
CA GLN A 98 -2.64 -0.70 -13.62
C GLN A 98 -1.90 -2.05 -13.63
N VAL A 99 -0.89 -2.20 -14.48
CA VAL A 99 -0.11 -3.44 -14.56
C VAL A 99 0.76 -3.64 -13.33
N LEU A 100 1.44 -2.60 -12.85
CA LEU A 100 2.27 -2.66 -11.65
C LEU A 100 1.45 -2.84 -10.37
N ALA A 101 0.18 -2.43 -10.36
CA ALA A 101 -0.72 -2.65 -9.23
C ALA A 101 -0.88 -4.14 -8.85
N LYS A 102 -0.52 -5.08 -9.73
CA LYS A 102 -0.52 -6.51 -9.39
C LYS A 102 0.51 -6.89 -8.31
N PHE A 103 1.61 -6.14 -8.21
CA PHE A 103 2.68 -6.28 -7.21
C PHE A 103 2.43 -5.47 -5.93
N ARG A 104 1.18 -5.03 -5.74
CA ARG A 104 0.69 -4.45 -4.50
C ARG A 104 -0.41 -5.35 -3.97
N LEU A 105 -0.46 -5.49 -2.66
CA LEU A 105 -1.64 -6.01 -1.99
C LEU A 105 -2.56 -4.82 -1.80
N ARG A 106 -3.81 -4.93 -2.22
CA ARG A 106 -4.83 -3.93 -1.93
C ARG A 106 -5.95 -4.60 -1.15
N GLY A 107 -6.45 -3.93 -0.13
CA GLY A 107 -7.75 -4.27 0.43
C GLY A 107 -8.85 -4.07 -0.63
N ARG A 108 -10.07 -4.53 -0.34
CA ARG A 108 -11.22 -4.22 -1.22
C ARG A 108 -11.57 -2.74 -1.11
N GLY A 109 -11.79 -2.10 -2.25
CA GLY A 109 -12.51 -0.83 -2.34
C GLY A 109 -11.64 0.43 -2.37
N GLY A 110 -10.60 0.45 -3.20
CA GLY A 110 -9.88 1.67 -3.64
C GLY A 110 -9.90 2.79 -2.61
N GLY A 111 -9.23 2.55 -1.47
CA GLY A 111 -9.37 3.36 -0.27
C GLY A 111 -9.26 4.85 -0.57
N ASP A 112 -9.97 5.65 0.20
CA ASP A 112 -9.96 7.11 0.10
C ASP A 112 -8.52 7.64 0.11
N GLN A 113 -8.07 8.17 -1.03
CA GLN A 113 -6.70 8.61 -1.23
C GLN A 113 -6.37 9.79 -0.31
N ASP A 114 -7.35 10.63 0.02
CA ASP A 114 -7.16 11.76 0.93
C ASP A 114 -6.87 11.27 2.35
N ILE A 115 -7.52 10.18 2.79
CA ILE A 115 -7.21 9.55 4.07
C ILE A 115 -5.78 9.01 4.06
N TYR A 116 -5.34 8.40 2.96
CA TYR A 116 -3.98 7.93 2.83
C TYR A 116 -2.98 9.06 3.01
N ASP A 117 -3.10 10.11 2.21
CA ASP A 117 -2.15 11.22 2.19
C ASP A 117 -2.10 11.95 3.55
N LYS A 118 -3.27 12.18 4.18
CA LYS A 118 -3.36 12.74 5.54
C LYS A 118 -2.64 11.89 6.58
N MET A 119 -2.80 10.56 6.55
CA MET A 119 -2.12 9.67 7.50
C MET A 119 -0.60 9.67 7.28
N ILE A 120 -0.14 9.66 6.03
CA ILE A 120 1.28 9.72 5.67
C ILE A 120 1.90 11.04 6.15
N GLU A 121 1.23 12.17 5.92
CA GLU A 121 1.71 13.48 6.36
C GLU A 121 1.82 13.55 7.89
N ARG A 122 0.80 13.06 8.60
CA ARG A 122 0.80 13.00 10.07
C ARG A 122 1.94 12.13 10.59
N MET A 123 2.19 10.98 9.97
CA MET A 123 3.33 10.13 10.34
C MET A 123 4.66 10.84 10.08
N LYS A 124 4.85 11.48 8.92
CA LYS A 124 6.08 12.21 8.61
C LYS A 124 6.36 13.33 9.62
N LYS A 125 5.34 14.09 10.01
CA LYS A 125 5.43 15.14 11.05
C LYS A 125 5.77 14.56 12.45
N GLY A 126 5.16 13.44 12.81
CA GLY A 126 5.38 12.77 14.11
C GLY A 126 6.64 11.89 14.18
N SER A 127 7.25 11.58 13.03
CA SER A 127 8.31 10.58 12.89
C SER A 127 9.60 10.94 13.62
N LYS A 128 9.99 12.22 13.65
CA LYS A 128 11.31 12.67 14.16
C LYS A 128 12.49 11.84 13.60
N GLY A 129 12.41 11.37 12.35
CA GLY A 129 13.48 10.60 11.70
C GLY A 129 13.55 9.11 12.10
N ARG A 130 12.53 8.56 12.74
CA ARG A 130 12.49 7.15 13.15
C ARG A 130 12.58 6.20 11.96
N GLU A 131 13.37 5.13 12.13
CA GLU A 131 13.48 4.05 11.16
C GLU A 131 12.15 3.31 10.96
N SER A 132 11.42 3.03 12.04
CA SER A 132 10.09 2.41 11.98
C SER A 132 9.13 3.16 11.05
N THR A 133 9.14 4.50 11.06
CA THR A 133 8.33 5.29 10.13
C THR A 133 8.76 5.06 8.68
N ARG A 134 10.07 5.09 8.38
CA ARG A 134 10.57 4.89 7.01
C ARG A 134 10.19 3.50 6.50
N THR A 135 10.33 2.50 7.34
CA THR A 135 9.92 1.13 7.06
C THR A 135 8.42 1.04 6.79
N LEU A 136 7.58 1.57 7.68
CA LEU A 136 6.12 1.57 7.50
C LEU A 136 5.68 2.28 6.22
N LEU A 137 6.30 3.41 5.86
CA LEU A 137 6.00 4.11 4.61
C LEU A 137 6.26 3.22 3.39
N ARG A 138 7.41 2.52 3.34
CA ARG A 138 7.72 1.54 2.28
C ARG A 138 6.69 0.40 2.26
N LEU A 139 6.31 -0.13 3.41
CA LEU A 139 5.33 -1.22 3.51
C LEU A 139 3.92 -0.79 3.06
N PHE A 140 3.49 0.43 3.38
CA PHE A 140 2.17 0.95 3.01
C PHE A 140 2.00 1.08 1.49
N GLU A 141 3.08 1.38 0.78
CA GLU A 141 3.09 1.34 -0.68
C GLU A 141 2.83 -0.07 -1.24
N ARG A 142 3.05 -1.13 -0.47
CA ARG A 142 2.72 -2.50 -0.85
C ARG A 142 1.40 -3.00 -0.25
N GLY A 143 0.69 -2.16 0.51
CA GLY A 143 -0.51 -2.52 1.26
C GLY A 143 -0.24 -3.51 2.39
N ILE A 144 0.95 -3.41 2.98
CA ILE A 144 1.43 -4.21 4.11
C ILE A 144 1.61 -3.27 5.30
N GLY A 145 1.33 -3.73 6.51
CA GLY A 145 1.72 -3.01 7.73
C GLY A 145 2.12 -3.95 8.85
N TYR A 146 2.60 -3.38 9.96
CA TYR A 146 2.74 -4.11 11.21
C TYR A 146 2.30 -3.24 12.38
N HIS A 147 1.90 -3.86 13.49
CA HIS A 147 1.39 -3.16 14.68
C HIS A 147 1.82 -3.86 15.96
N HIS A 148 2.57 -3.16 16.79
CA HIS A 148 2.97 -3.63 18.12
C HIS A 148 3.32 -2.48 19.06
N GLY A 149 3.58 -2.83 20.33
CA GLY A 149 3.84 -1.87 21.42
C GLY A 149 4.93 -0.83 21.15
N ALA A 150 6.01 -1.18 20.42
CA ALA A 150 7.14 -0.29 20.16
C ALA A 150 6.87 0.85 19.14
N LEU A 151 5.74 0.80 18.42
CA LEU A 151 5.31 1.90 17.56
C LEU A 151 4.78 3.08 18.37
N ASN A 152 5.03 4.29 17.89
CA ASN A 152 4.45 5.50 18.46
C ASN A 152 2.96 5.63 18.10
N ASN A 153 2.26 6.58 18.72
CA ASN A 153 0.81 6.75 18.52
C ASN A 153 0.44 7.17 17.10
N ALA A 154 1.32 7.90 16.39
CA ALA A 154 1.07 8.30 15.00
C ALA A 154 1.18 7.09 14.06
N GLU A 155 2.19 6.24 14.24
CA GLU A 155 2.40 5.00 13.50
C GLU A 155 1.25 4.01 13.74
N LYS A 156 0.91 3.74 15.01
CA LYS A 156 -0.22 2.87 15.38
C LYS A 156 -1.53 3.37 14.76
N GLY A 157 -1.82 4.66 14.94
CA GLY A 157 -3.03 5.28 14.40
C GLY A 157 -3.11 5.20 12.87
N ALA A 158 -1.98 5.40 12.18
CA ALA A 158 -1.93 5.26 10.72
C ALA A 158 -2.21 3.82 10.27
N VAL A 159 -1.56 2.81 10.88
CA VAL A 159 -1.82 1.41 10.55
C VAL A 159 -3.29 1.06 10.75
N GLU A 160 -3.89 1.48 11.88
CA GLU A 160 -5.29 1.20 12.21
C GLU A 160 -6.29 1.88 11.27
N VAL A 161 -6.03 3.14 10.89
CA VAL A 161 -6.88 3.90 9.96
C VAL A 161 -6.74 3.34 8.55
N LEU A 162 -5.52 3.11 8.08
CA LEU A 162 -5.26 2.64 6.71
C LEU A 162 -5.76 1.21 6.50
N TYR A 163 -5.69 0.34 7.51
CA TYR A 163 -6.27 -1.00 7.41
C TYR A 163 -7.80 -0.95 7.30
N ARG A 164 -8.48 -0.17 8.15
CA ARG A 164 -9.94 -0.01 8.09
C ARG A 164 -10.41 0.67 6.80
N ALA A 165 -9.63 1.59 6.27
CA ALA A 165 -9.88 2.25 4.99
C ALA A 165 -9.55 1.37 3.76
N GLY A 166 -9.03 0.14 3.95
CA GLY A 166 -8.74 -0.79 2.87
C GLY A 166 -7.44 -0.52 2.11
N HIS A 167 -6.60 0.40 2.59
CA HIS A 167 -5.28 0.69 2.04
C HIS A 167 -4.27 -0.42 2.36
N LEU A 168 -4.39 -1.01 3.56
CA LEU A 168 -3.58 -2.16 3.95
C LEU A 168 -4.41 -3.44 3.79
N ALA A 169 -3.84 -4.41 3.07
CA ALA A 169 -4.48 -5.70 2.85
C ALA A 169 -4.08 -6.73 3.92
N ILE A 170 -2.89 -6.56 4.51
CA ILE A 170 -2.38 -7.46 5.55
C ILE A 170 -1.61 -6.67 6.59
N ILE A 171 -1.78 -7.04 7.86
CA ILE A 171 -0.97 -6.52 8.96
C ILE A 171 -0.39 -7.66 9.80
N PHE A 172 0.85 -7.48 10.23
CA PHE A 172 1.55 -8.37 11.18
C PHE A 172 1.54 -7.73 12.57
N THR A 173 1.03 -8.43 13.58
CA THR A 173 0.73 -7.77 14.86
C THR A 173 0.92 -8.69 16.06
N THR A 174 1.18 -8.09 17.22
CA THR A 174 1.16 -8.80 18.51
C THR A 174 -0.28 -9.00 19.01
N SER A 175 -0.47 -9.95 19.92
CA SER A 175 -1.77 -10.27 20.55
C SER A 175 -2.50 -9.06 21.12
N THR A 176 -1.77 -8.02 21.55
CA THR A 176 -2.33 -6.80 22.12
C THR A 176 -3.35 -6.11 21.21
N LEU A 177 -3.20 -6.20 19.88
CA LEU A 177 -4.16 -5.58 18.95
C LEU A 177 -5.52 -6.30 18.96
N ALA A 178 -5.55 -7.58 19.37
CA ALA A 178 -6.80 -8.32 19.51
C ALA A 178 -7.66 -7.79 20.65
N LEU A 179 -7.10 -7.02 21.59
CA LEU A 179 -7.80 -6.45 22.73
C LEU A 179 -8.27 -5.01 22.41
N GLY A 180 -9.59 -4.78 22.39
CA GLY A 180 -10.14 -3.42 22.47
C GLY A 180 -10.24 -2.60 21.17
N VAL A 181 -9.83 -3.11 20.01
CA VAL A 181 -9.98 -2.38 18.72
C VAL A 181 -11.01 -3.05 17.82
N ASN A 182 -11.97 -2.32 17.23
CA ASN A 182 -12.91 -2.88 16.26
C ASN A 182 -12.31 -2.90 14.85
N MET A 183 -11.48 -3.92 14.57
CA MET A 183 -10.82 -4.10 13.27
C MET A 183 -11.00 -5.55 12.79
N PRO A 184 -12.14 -5.89 12.17
CA PRO A 184 -12.39 -7.22 11.65
C PRO A 184 -11.65 -7.44 10.33
N CYS A 185 -11.24 -8.68 10.07
CA CYS A 185 -10.54 -9.10 8.88
C CYS A 185 -11.22 -10.33 8.28
N LYS A 186 -10.91 -10.68 7.04
CA LYS A 186 -11.44 -11.90 6.44
C LYS A 186 -10.72 -13.15 6.94
N THR A 187 -9.40 -13.03 7.10
CA THR A 187 -8.53 -14.13 7.52
C THR A 187 -7.63 -13.75 8.68
N VAL A 188 -7.58 -14.62 9.68
CA VAL A 188 -6.59 -14.54 10.76
C VAL A 188 -5.52 -15.61 10.53
N LEU A 189 -4.25 -15.22 10.60
CA LEU A 189 -3.11 -16.13 10.59
C LEU A 189 -2.47 -16.16 11.98
N PHE A 190 -2.11 -17.34 12.44
CA PHE A 190 -1.31 -17.56 13.64
C PHE A 190 0.12 -17.86 13.21
N GLY A 191 1.05 -16.96 13.55
CA GLY A 191 2.39 -16.95 13.00
C GLY A 191 3.33 -17.98 13.59
N VAL A 192 3.08 -18.41 14.82
CA VAL A 192 3.68 -19.59 15.46
C VAL A 192 2.64 -20.12 16.46
N ASP A 193 2.51 -21.43 16.57
CA ASP A 193 1.84 -22.05 17.72
C ASP A 193 2.77 -21.92 18.93
N THR A 194 2.68 -20.80 19.63
CA THR A 194 3.48 -20.59 20.84
C THR A 194 2.76 -21.28 22.01
N PRO A 195 3.49 -21.81 23.01
CA PRO A 195 2.87 -22.33 24.24
C PRO A 195 2.09 -21.25 25.02
N PHE A 196 2.21 -19.98 24.61
CA PHE A 196 1.51 -18.83 25.16
C PHE A 196 0.12 -18.61 24.53
N LEU A 197 -0.27 -19.39 23.52
CA LEU A 197 -1.60 -19.31 22.91
C LEU A 197 -2.67 -19.91 23.83
N THR A 198 -3.16 -19.11 24.77
CA THR A 198 -4.27 -19.51 25.64
C THR A 198 -5.59 -19.60 24.87
N PRO A 199 -6.58 -20.41 25.31
CA PRO A 199 -7.90 -20.47 24.69
C PRO A 199 -8.60 -19.11 24.61
N LEU A 200 -8.40 -18.25 25.63
CA LEU A 200 -8.92 -16.89 25.63
C LEU A 200 -8.29 -16.07 24.51
N LEU A 201 -6.96 -16.08 24.40
CA LEU A 201 -6.25 -15.33 23.38
C LEU A 201 -6.59 -15.84 21.98
N PHE A 202 -6.67 -17.16 21.79
CA PHE A 202 -7.14 -17.77 20.56
C PHE A 202 -8.53 -17.24 20.18
N ARG A 203 -9.50 -17.22 21.12
CA ARG A 203 -10.85 -16.72 20.85
C ARG A 203 -10.86 -15.22 20.49
N GLN A 204 -10.02 -14.41 21.14
CA GLN A 204 -9.91 -12.98 20.83
C GLN A 204 -9.31 -12.73 19.45
N MET A 205 -8.26 -13.47 19.08
CA MET A 205 -7.58 -13.33 17.80
C MET A 205 -8.43 -13.90 16.66
N SER A 206 -8.88 -15.16 16.78
CA SER A 206 -9.71 -15.82 15.77
C SER A 206 -11.07 -15.14 15.57
N GLY A 207 -11.65 -14.55 16.63
CA GLY A 207 -12.89 -13.78 16.56
C GLY A 207 -12.81 -12.52 15.69
N ARG A 208 -11.62 -12.15 15.21
CA ARG A 208 -11.42 -11.10 14.20
C ARG A 208 -11.67 -11.59 12.78
N ALA A 209 -11.68 -12.90 12.54
CA ALA A 209 -11.95 -13.47 11.22
C ALA A 209 -13.46 -13.43 10.91
N GLY A 210 -13.78 -12.97 9.69
CA GLY A 210 -15.15 -12.83 9.20
C GLY A 210 -15.73 -11.45 9.49
N ARG A 211 -15.91 -10.65 8.44
CA ARG A 211 -16.52 -9.32 8.55
C ARG A 211 -18.04 -9.42 8.34
N ARG A 212 -18.81 -9.02 9.36
CA ARG A 212 -20.28 -8.99 9.30
C ARG A 212 -20.76 -8.18 8.11
N GLY A 213 -21.60 -8.79 7.26
CA GLY A 213 -22.15 -8.15 6.06
C GLY A 213 -21.22 -8.15 4.83
N PHE A 214 -19.99 -8.65 4.94
CA PHE A 214 -19.04 -8.67 3.81
C PHE A 214 -18.54 -10.07 3.47
N ASP A 215 -18.32 -10.92 4.48
CA ASP A 215 -17.79 -12.27 4.28
C ASP A 215 -18.84 -13.31 4.70
N HIS A 216 -18.98 -14.38 3.89
CA HIS A 216 -19.85 -15.52 4.22
C HIS A 216 -19.28 -16.34 5.39
N SER A 217 -17.95 -16.43 5.47
CA SER A 217 -17.23 -17.09 6.56
C SER A 217 -15.90 -16.37 6.82
N GLY A 218 -15.40 -16.50 8.05
CA GLY A 218 -14.02 -16.14 8.41
C GLY A 218 -13.08 -17.32 8.25
N THR A 219 -11.84 -17.06 7.85
CA THR A 219 -10.80 -18.11 7.77
C THR A 219 -9.78 -17.94 8.89
N VAL A 220 -9.39 -19.05 9.51
CA VAL A 220 -8.27 -19.11 10.46
C VAL A 220 -7.22 -20.06 9.90
N CYS A 221 -5.97 -19.60 9.85
CA CYS A 221 -4.83 -20.38 9.36
C CYS A 221 -3.73 -20.41 10.42
N PHE A 222 -3.06 -21.55 10.57
CA PHE A 222 -1.81 -21.66 11.32
C PHE A 222 -0.66 -21.77 10.32
N MET A 223 0.35 -20.90 10.43
CA MET A 223 1.47 -20.87 9.47
C MET A 223 2.49 -21.97 9.73
N SER A 224 2.57 -22.48 10.96
CA SER A 224 3.35 -23.66 11.31
C SER A 224 2.49 -24.49 12.25
N VAL A 225 2.06 -25.66 11.77
CA VAL A 225 1.61 -26.75 12.64
C VAL A 225 2.77 -27.72 12.64
N PRO A 226 3.49 -27.93 13.76
CA PRO A 226 4.46 -29.01 13.82
C PRO A 226 3.72 -30.31 13.46
N THR A 227 4.20 -30.98 12.42
CA THR A 227 3.68 -32.28 11.94
C THR A 227 4.41 -33.40 12.64
#